data_AF-A0A6I6MIH7-F1
#
_entry.id   AF-A0A6I6MIH7-F1
#
_cell.length_a   1.000
_cell.length_b   1.000
_cell.length_c   1.000
_cell.angle_alpha   90.00
_cell.angle_beta   90.00
_cell.angle_gamma   90.00
#
_symmetry.space_group_name_H-M   'P 1'
#
loop_
_entity.id
_entity.type
_entity.pdbx_description
1 polymer ?
#
loop_
_entity_poly.entity_id
_entity_poly.type
_entity_poly.pdbx_seq_one_letter_code
_entity_poly.pdbx_strand_id
1 'polypeptide(L)' 'MLSGFLALAFLGLFLEATYRLLAVALLWLAPILAALAAMQVTLERHPTDPGQVFWAFIIGALGVRFLIGCLAYAAGVRTR' A
#
# COMPACT_ATOMS: atom_id res chain seq x y z
N MET A 1 -35.88 4.83 20.88
CA MET A 1 -35.51 3.55 20.21
C MET A 1 -34.88 3.78 18.83
N LEU A 2 -35.50 4.57 17.94
CA LEU A 2 -34.97 4.87 16.60
C LEU A 2 -33.54 5.45 16.60
N SER A 3 -33.23 6.32 17.57
CA SER A 3 -31.90 6.95 17.73
C SER A 3 -30.77 5.96 18.03
N GLY A 4 -31.05 4.88 18.76
CA GLY A 4 -30.06 3.83 19.07
C GLY A 4 -29.73 2.96 17.85
N PHE A 5 -30.73 2.64 17.03
CA PHE A 5 -30.51 1.92 15.77
C PHE A 5 -29.72 2.75 14.75
N LEU A 6 -30.01 4.05 14.66
CA LEU A 6 -29.23 4.98 13.84
C LEU A 6 -27.75 5.02 14.27
N ALA A 7 -27.48 5.14 15.57
CA ALA A 7 -26.12 5.16 16.09
C ALA A 7 -25.34 3.86 15.78
N LEU A 8 -25.98 2.70 15.91
CA LEU A 8 -25.37 1.40 15.56
C LEU A 8 -25.09 1.28 14.05
N ALA A 9 -26.00 1.75 13.20
CA ALA A 9 -25.80 1.75 11.75
C ALA A 9 -24.62 2.65 11.33
N PHE A 10 -24.53 3.86 11.88
CA PHE A 10 -23.40 4.76 11.64
C PHE A 10 -22.08 4.17 12.14
N LEU A 11 -22.07 3.53 13.31
CA LEU A 11 -20.88 2.87 13.85
C LEU A 11 -20.41 1.73 12.94
N GLY A 12 -21.34 0.92 12.43
CA GLY A 12 -21.05 -0.15 11.47
C GLY A 12 -20.42 0.38 10.18
N LEU A 13 -21.00 1.42 9.57
CA LEU A 13 -20.47 2.05 8.37
C LEU A 13 -19.08 2.68 8.60
N PHE A 14 -18.87 3.28 9.77
CA PHE A 14 -17.59 3.86 10.13
C PHE A 14 -16.49 2.80 10.31
N LEU A 15 -16.82 1.68 10.97
CA LEU A 15 -15.92 0.53 11.10
C LEU A 15 -15.57 -0.06 9.74
N GLU A 16 -16.55 -0.22 8.86
CA GLU A 16 -16.33 -0.73 7.50
C GLU A 16 -15.43 0.21 6.69
N ALA A 17 -15.68 1.52 6.74
CA ALA A 17 -14.83 2.51 6.09
C ALA A 17 -13.40 2.48 6.62
N THR A 18 -13.23 2.38 7.94
CA THR A 18 -11.92 2.28 8.59
C THR A 18 -11.19 1.01 8.18
N TYR A 19 -11.89 -0.13 8.11
CA TYR A 19 -11.32 -1.39 7.66
C TYR A 19 -10.84 -1.32 6.20
N ARG A 20 -11.65 -0.75 5.31
CA ARG A 20 -11.27 -0.55 3.90
C ARG A 20 -10.07 0.37 3.76
N LEU A 21 -10.04 1.48 4.52
CA LEU A 21 -8.90 2.40 4.54
C LEU A 21 -7.65 1.72 5.08
N LEU A 22 -7.76 0.91 6.14
CA LEU A 22 -6.65 0.15 6.70
C LEU A 22 -6.13 -0.89 5.69
N ALA A 23 -7.02 -1.60 5.00
CA ALA A 23 -6.63 -2.54 3.95
C ALA A 23 -5.88 -1.85 2.81
N VAL A 24 -6.34 -0.67 2.38
CA VAL A 24 -5.63 0.15 1.39
C VAL A 24 -4.28 0.60 1.93
N ALA A 25 -4.20 1.08 3.17
CA ALA A 25 -2.95 1.49 3.80
C ALA A 25 -1.94 0.33 3.89
N LEU A 26 -2.38 -0.87 4.27
CA LEU A 26 -1.55 -2.08 4.31
C LEU A 26 -1.06 -2.50 2.90
N LEU A 27 -1.91 -2.36 1.88
CA LEU A 27 -1.54 -2.57 0.48
C LEU A 27 -0.45 -1.59 0.01
N TRP A 28 -0.45 -0.35 0.52
CA TRP A 28 0.56 0.66 0.24
C TRP A 28 1.81 0.54 1.12
N LEU A 29 1.73 -0.14 2.26
CA LEU A 29 2.87 -0.35 3.14
C LEU A 29 3.97 -1.17 2.45
N ALA A 30 3.60 -2.22 1.71
CA ALA A 30 4.54 -3.07 0.99
C ALA A 30 5.42 -2.30 -0.04
N PRO A 31 4.87 -1.49 -0.95
CA PRO A 31 5.69 -0.69 -1.87
C PRO A 31 6.49 0.40 -1.15
N ILE A 32 5.99 0.98 -0.05
CA ILE A 32 6.75 1.95 0.75
C ILE A 32 7.99 1.28 1.38
N LEU A 33 7.82 0.11 2.01
CA LEU A 33 8.93 -0.63 2.62
C LEU A 33 9.96 -1.07 1.57
N ALA A 34 9.50 -1.53 0.40
CA ALA A 34 10.40 -1.88 -0.69
C ALA A 34 11.18 -0.68 -1.26
N ALA A 35 10.52 0.48 -1.37
CA ALA A 35 11.17 1.71 -1.79
C ALA A 35 12.22 2.19 -0.76
N LEU A 36 11.92 2.07 0.53
CA LEU A 36 12.87 2.35 1.61
C LEU A 36 14.05 1.38 1.60
N ALA A 37 13.81 0.08 1.39
CA ALA A 37 14.88 -0.91 1.26
C ALA A 37 15.77 -0.63 0.04
N ALA A 38 15.17 -0.30 -1.12
CA ALA A 38 15.92 0.09 -2.32
C ALA A 38 16.76 1.36 -2.09
N MET A 39 16.20 2.33 -1.37
CA MET A 39 16.90 3.55 -0.94
C MET A 39 18.08 3.23 -0.02
N GLN A 40 17.93 2.33 0.97
CA GLN A 40 19.04 1.94 1.84
C GLN A 40 20.16 1.23 1.08
N VAL A 41 19.83 0.27 0.21
CA VAL A 41 20.83 -0.44 -0.63
C VAL A 41 21.56 0.53 -1.57
N THR A 42 20.85 1.54 -2.08
CA THR A 42 21.45 2.54 -2.97
C THR A 42 22.32 3.52 -2.20
N LEU A 43 21.92 3.92 -0.99
CA LEU A 43 22.73 4.77 -0.11
C LEU A 43 24.04 4.08 0.31
N GLU A 44 24.02 2.77 0.53
CA GLU A 44 25.23 1.99 0.81
C GLU A 44 26.20 1.94 -0.37
N ARG A 45 25.70 1.93 -1.61
CA ARG A 45 26.51 1.81 -2.83
C ARG A 45 26.94 3.15 -3.44
N HIS A 46 26.09 4.18 -3.35
CA HIS A 46 26.28 5.49 -3.97
C HIS A 46 25.93 6.60 -2.97
N PRO A 47 26.73 6.79 -1.90
CA PRO A 47 26.40 7.71 -0.81
C PRO A 47 26.40 9.19 -1.21
N THR A 48 27.07 9.54 -2.32
CA THR A 48 27.25 10.92 -2.76
C THR A 48 26.23 11.39 -3.81
N ASP A 49 25.43 10.48 -4.38
CA ASP A 49 24.54 10.79 -5.50
C ASP A 49 23.06 10.73 -5.09
N PRO A 50 22.48 11.83 -4.56
CA PRO A 50 21.08 11.85 -4.11
C PRO A 50 20.08 11.56 -5.25
N GLY A 51 20.46 11.84 -6.51
CA GLY A 51 19.64 11.52 -7.68
C GLY A 51 19.42 10.01 -7.85
N GLN A 52 20.43 9.18 -7.62
CA GLN A 52 20.30 7.72 -7.75
C GLN A 52 19.38 7.14 -6.67
N VAL A 53 19.45 7.69 -5.46
CA VAL A 53 18.60 7.30 -4.33
C VAL A 53 17.12 7.62 -4.62
N PHE A 54 16.84 8.79 -5.21
CA PHE A 54 15.50 9.16 -5.64
C PHE A 54 14.95 8.22 -6.71
N TRP A 55 15.75 7.88 -7.72
CA TRP A 55 15.34 6.92 -8.76
C TRP A 55 15.12 5.52 -8.20
N ALA A 56 15.96 5.05 -7.27
CA ALA A 56 15.78 3.77 -6.60
C ALA A 56 14.47 3.70 -5.80
N PHE A 57 14.10 4.79 -5.11
CA PHE A 57 12.81 4.92 -4.43
C PHE A 57 11.64 4.81 -5.42
N ILE A 58 11.68 5.57 -6.52
CA ILE A 58 10.61 5.58 -7.53
C ILE A 58 10.46 4.20 -8.18
N ILE A 59 11.57 3.59 -8.60
CA ILE A 59 11.56 2.27 -9.25
C ILE A 59 11.11 1.18 -8.28
N GLY A 60 11.57 1.22 -7.02
CA GLY A 60 11.14 0.29 -5.98
C GLY A 60 9.63 0.39 -5.69
N ALA A 61 9.11 1.61 -5.55
CA ALA A 61 7.69 1.84 -5.29
C ALA A 61 6.81 1.41 -6.48
N LEU A 62 7.15 1.84 -7.71
CA LEU A 62 6.39 1.50 -8.92
C LEU A 62 6.47 0.02 -9.25
N GLY A 63 7.65 -0.60 -9.13
CA GLY A 63 7.85 -2.01 -9.42
C GLY A 63 7.01 -2.91 -8.52
N VAL A 64 7.01 -2.65 -7.22
CA VAL A 64 6.17 -3.41 -6.27
C VAL A 64 4.70 -3.12 -6.47
N ARG A 65 4.31 -1.88 -6.78
CA ARG A 65 2.91 -1.55 -7.08
C ARG A 65 2.40 -2.30 -8.31
N PHE A 66 3.22 -2.39 -9.35
CA PHE A 66 2.92 -3.16 -10.56
C PHE A 66 2.77 -4.65 -10.23
N LEU A 67 3.70 -5.23 -9.46
CA LEU A 67 3.64 -6.64 -9.05
C LEU A 67 2.37 -6.96 -8.24
N ILE A 68 1.97 -6.08 -7.31
CA ILE A 68 0.71 -6.19 -6.57
C ILE A 68 -0.48 -6.17 -7.53
N GLY A 69 -0.47 -5.29 -8.54
CA GLY A 69 -1.51 -5.23 -9.57
C GLY A 69 -1.59 -6.54 -10.39
N CYS A 70 -0.45 -7.09 -10.80
CA CYS A 70 -0.37 -8.37 -11.49
C CYS A 70 -0.88 -9.53 -10.63
N LEU A 71 -0.53 -9.56 -9.34
CA LEU A 71 -1.00 -10.57 -8.39
C LEU A 71 -2.52 -10.47 -8.16
N ALA A 72 -3.05 -9.26 -8.02
CA ALA A 72 -4.49 -9.03 -7.88
C ALA A 72 -5.24 -9.48 -9.15
N TYR A 73 -4.71 -9.19 -10.34
CA TYR A 73 -5.27 -9.66 -11.60
C TYR A 73 -5.24 -11.20 -11.69
N ALA A 74 -4.09 -11.82 -11.41
CA ALA A 74 -3.94 -13.27 -11.46
C ALA A 74 -4.84 -13.98 -10.44
N ALA A 75 -4.99 -13.43 -9.23
CA ALA A 75 -5.91 -13.94 -8.22
C ALA A 75 -7.38 -13.81 -8.66
N GLY A 76 -7.77 -12.70 -9.28
CA GLY A 76 -9.12 -12.48 -9.81
C GLY A 76 -9.46 -13.32 -11.05
N VAL A 77 -8.46 -13.74 -11.82
CA VAL A 77 -8.63 -14.71 -12.91
C VAL A 77 -8.84 -16.13 -12.35
N ARG A 78 -8.26 -16.44 -11.19
CA ARG A 78 -8.34 -17.79 -10.58
C ARG A 78 -9.66 -18.06 -9.86
N THR A 79 -10.45 -17.03 -9.57
CA THR A 79 -11.74 -17.13 -8.87
C THR A 79 -12.95 -17.08 -9.82
N ARG A 80 -12.74 -17.07 -11.14
CA ARG A 80 -13.77 -17.27 -12.17
C ARG A 80 -13.64 -18.66 -12.79
#